data_AF-A0A934VD60-F1
#
_entry.id   AF-A0A934VD60-F1
#
_cell.length_a   1.000
_cell.length_b   1.000
_cell.length_c   1.000
_cell.angle_alpha   90.00
_cell.angle_beta   90.00
_cell.angle_gamma   90.00
#
_symmetry.space_group_name_H-M   'P 1'
#
loop_
_entity.id
_entity.type
_entity.pdbx_description
1 polymer ?
#
loop_
_entity_poly.entity_id
_entity_poly.type
_entity_poly.pdbx_seq_one_letter_code
_entity_poly.pdbx_strand_id
1 'polypeptide(L)'
;MPATLTRLPAVKRAAKPDIEQGNLIDRLLAEQKQLQTPVARFSEIHHKRKPDLADHYRSLIPLTKPGEGEQYAFEVSLDRCTGCKACVSACHSLNGLDDDEAWRDVGTLLGGRDTPGWQQTVTTACHHCADPGCMNGCPVGAYEKEKDTGIVRHLDDQCIGCSYCILKCPYDVPKYSKKRGIVRKCDMCHQRLAEGEAPACVQACPTEAIRIIKVPRDKSPEARKKATFGDLFQATAHSPQSAIPVSSITLPTTRYVGREVPLSATAADVEALVPQHAHWPLVFMLMLTQAGAGLLMSSQGDLPITLTGTAIFFAGMGASVFHLGQPLKAWRFFLGLRTSWLSREILMFSMFAPIPMALVAFSLLPHFPKLRLPSLVSDLLPLAEKITTLSTIGVGLLAVFTSVMIYHDTRRSLWRFPLGAARFFGTVASFAALGHSIIAPSLLATGLFISAVLLKMVPELRMLKLAEDEDARWSPDVHSARLQTGPLGPILRARFTLAILAVFVAGIHPWYALPILLIAELLERQLYFQSVQAPKMPGNFGPKTGH
;
A
#
# COMPACT_ATOMS: atom_id res chain seq x y z
N MET A 1 49.10 -8.98 -0.76
CA MET A 1 49.73 -9.05 -2.09
C MET A 1 48.77 -8.43 -3.09
N PRO A 2 49.22 -7.53 -3.98
CA PRO A 2 48.31 -6.80 -4.86
C PRO A 2 47.83 -7.76 -5.94
N ALA A 3 46.54 -8.12 -5.93
CA ALA A 3 45.90 -8.72 -7.07
C ALA A 3 45.84 -7.64 -8.16
N THR A 4 46.89 -7.59 -8.97
CA THR A 4 46.92 -6.86 -10.23
C THR A 4 45.60 -7.10 -10.96
N LEU A 5 44.90 -6.02 -11.31
CA LEU A 5 43.88 -6.02 -12.35
C LEU A 5 44.54 -6.60 -13.61
N THR A 6 44.43 -7.92 -13.78
CA THR A 6 44.95 -8.59 -14.96
C THR A 6 44.20 -8.00 -16.13
N ARG A 7 44.91 -7.29 -17.02
CA ARG A 7 44.32 -6.81 -18.28
C ARG A 7 43.57 -7.98 -18.91
N LEU A 8 42.34 -7.73 -19.36
CA LEU A 8 41.62 -8.69 -20.21
C LEU A 8 42.62 -9.22 -21.25
N PRO A 9 42.73 -10.54 -21.43
CA PRO A 9 43.65 -11.09 -22.42
C PRO A 9 43.36 -10.38 -23.74
N ALA A 10 44.41 -9.85 -24.37
CA ALA A 10 44.29 -9.16 -25.65
C ALA A 10 43.43 -10.02 -26.57
N VAL A 11 42.52 -9.38 -27.31
CA VAL A 11 41.69 -10.05 -28.31
C VAL A 11 42.61 -11.01 -29.07
N LYS A 12 42.44 -12.32 -28.88
CA LYS A 12 43.05 -13.29 -29.78
C LYS A 12 42.46 -12.90 -31.12
N ARG A 13 43.25 -12.22 -31.96
CA ARG A 13 42.92 -12.07 -33.37
C ARG A 13 42.56 -13.48 -33.82
N ALA A 14 41.34 -13.64 -34.34
CA ALA A 14 40.92 -14.89 -34.93
C ALA A 14 42.08 -15.42 -35.77
N ALA A 15 42.41 -16.71 -35.62
CA ALA A 15 43.37 -17.34 -36.51
C ALA A 15 42.98 -16.95 -37.93
N LYS A 16 43.93 -16.40 -38.70
CA LYS A 16 43.72 -16.01 -40.09
C LYS A 16 43.00 -17.20 -40.75
N PRO A 17 41.75 -17.07 -41.21
CA PRO A 17 41.06 -18.19 -41.83
C PRO A 17 41.92 -18.67 -43.01
N ASP A 18 42.05 -19.98 -43.20
CA ASP A 18 42.72 -20.53 -44.38
C ASP A 18 41.93 -20.03 -45.60
N ILE A 19 42.54 -19.09 -46.34
CA ILE A 19 41.87 -18.39 -47.43
C ILE A 19 42.01 -19.23 -48.68
N GLU A 20 41.15 -20.23 -48.82
CA GLU A 20 40.76 -20.73 -50.14
C GLU A 20 39.35 -20.23 -50.48
N GLN A 21 39.33 -19.20 -51.35
CA GLN A 21 38.25 -18.86 -52.28
C GLN A 21 36.82 -18.55 -51.73
N GLY A 22 36.67 -17.47 -50.97
CA GLY A 22 35.35 -16.87 -50.66
C GLY A 22 35.32 -15.35 -50.94
N ASN A 23 34.16 -14.81 -51.33
CA ASN A 23 33.97 -13.38 -51.58
C ASN A 23 34.05 -12.57 -50.26
N LEU A 24 34.11 -11.23 -50.32
CA LEU A 24 34.23 -10.39 -49.12
C LEU A 24 33.10 -10.65 -48.09
N ILE A 25 31.90 -10.95 -48.56
CA ILE A 25 30.74 -11.27 -47.72
C ILE A 25 30.99 -12.58 -46.97
N ASP A 26 31.53 -13.61 -47.63
CA ASP A 26 31.85 -14.90 -46.99
C ASP A 26 32.90 -14.72 -45.88
N ARG A 27 33.88 -13.84 -46.09
CA ARG A 27 34.90 -13.50 -45.07
C ARG A 27 34.30 -12.76 -43.89
N LEU A 28 33.44 -11.77 -44.14
CA LEU A 28 32.77 -11.03 -43.07
C LEU A 28 31.79 -11.90 -42.29
N LEU A 29 31.10 -12.84 -42.95
CA LEU A 29 30.22 -13.82 -42.30
C LEU A 29 31.02 -14.85 -41.48
N ALA A 30 32.19 -15.30 -41.96
CA ALA A 30 33.08 -16.16 -41.21
C ALA A 30 33.67 -15.45 -39.97
N GLU A 31 34.06 -14.18 -40.11
CA GLU A 31 34.48 -13.34 -38.99
C GLU A 31 33.33 -13.15 -37.99
N GLN A 32 32.13 -12.82 -38.44
CA GLN A 32 30.94 -12.67 -37.60
C GLN A 32 30.59 -13.96 -36.84
N LYS A 33 30.76 -15.14 -37.45
CA LYS A 33 30.59 -16.45 -36.78
C LYS A 33 31.61 -16.68 -35.66
N GLN A 34 32.79 -16.08 -35.74
CA GLN A 34 33.86 -16.21 -34.75
C GLN A 34 33.94 -15.05 -33.75
N LEU A 35 33.18 -13.96 -33.98
CA LEU A 35 33.03 -12.87 -33.03
C LEU A 35 32.30 -13.37 -31.78
N GLN A 36 33.07 -13.90 -30.83
CA GLN A 36 32.59 -14.03 -29.46
C GLN A 36 32.26 -12.62 -28.96
N THR A 37 30.97 -12.37 -28.72
CA THR A 37 30.52 -11.13 -28.10
C THR A 37 31.26 -10.93 -26.77
N PRO A 38 31.46 -9.69 -26.29
CA PRO A 38 32.02 -9.45 -24.96
C PRO A 38 31.31 -10.26 -23.86
N VAL A 39 29.99 -10.46 -24.02
CA VAL A 39 29.16 -11.30 -23.15
C VAL A 39 29.55 -12.79 -23.22
N ALA A 40 29.73 -13.35 -24.42
CA ALA A 40 30.16 -14.74 -24.59
C ALA A 40 31.56 -14.98 -23.99
N ARG A 41 32.49 -14.05 -24.17
CA ARG A 41 33.82 -14.11 -23.56
C ARG A 41 33.76 -14.03 -22.04
N PHE A 42 32.98 -13.08 -21.52
CA PHE A 42 32.76 -12.94 -20.08
C PHE A 42 32.15 -14.22 -19.50
N SER A 43 31.11 -14.76 -20.14
CA SER A 43 30.45 -16.01 -19.75
C SER A 43 31.45 -17.18 -19.75
N GLU A 44 32.26 -17.35 -20.79
CA GLU A 44 33.26 -18.42 -20.87
C GLU A 44 34.34 -18.29 -19.77
N ILE A 45 34.81 -17.07 -19.49
CA ILE A 45 35.73 -16.80 -18.39
C ILE A 45 35.07 -17.09 -17.04
N HIS A 46 33.82 -16.66 -16.84
CA HIS A 46 33.07 -16.85 -15.61
C HIS A 46 32.73 -18.34 -15.36
N HIS A 47 32.54 -19.13 -16.42
CA HIS A 47 32.35 -20.57 -16.32
C HIS A 47 33.66 -21.30 -15.99
N LYS A 48 34.79 -20.84 -16.53
CA LYS A 48 36.11 -21.46 -16.28
C LYS A 48 36.75 -21.03 -14.97
N ARG A 49 36.43 -19.83 -14.46
CA ARG A 49 37.04 -19.25 -13.27
C ARG A 49 36.02 -19.14 -12.16
N LYS A 50 36.28 -19.81 -11.04
CA LYS A 50 35.58 -19.55 -9.78
C LYS A 50 35.87 -18.10 -9.35
N PRO A 51 34.86 -17.26 -9.08
CA PRO A 51 35.11 -15.92 -8.56
C PRO A 51 35.98 -15.99 -7.32
N ASP A 52 36.98 -15.11 -7.21
CA ASP A 52 38.00 -15.18 -6.14
C ASP A 52 37.37 -15.14 -4.72
N LEU A 53 36.19 -14.55 -4.57
CA LEU A 53 35.45 -14.43 -3.31
C LEU A 53 34.26 -15.41 -3.18
N ALA A 54 34.13 -16.39 -4.08
CA ALA A 54 32.99 -17.31 -4.08
C ALA A 54 32.85 -18.11 -2.77
N ASP A 55 33.97 -18.56 -2.19
CA ASP A 55 33.94 -19.30 -0.92
C ASP A 55 33.47 -18.43 0.25
N HIS A 56 33.94 -17.18 0.27
CA HIS A 56 33.53 -16.21 1.28
C HIS A 56 32.02 -15.97 1.22
N TYR A 57 31.44 -15.69 0.04
CA TYR A 57 30.00 -15.43 -0.05
C TYR A 57 29.13 -16.69 0.15
N ARG A 58 29.63 -17.88 -0.22
CA ARG A 58 28.94 -19.14 0.05
C ARG A 58 28.83 -19.44 1.54
N SER A 59 29.76 -18.95 2.36
CA SER A 59 29.66 -19.06 3.83
C SER A 59 28.54 -18.21 4.44
N LEU A 60 27.97 -17.27 3.68
CA LEU A 60 26.90 -16.36 4.13
C LEU A 60 25.50 -16.86 3.74
N ILE A 61 25.40 -18.02 3.09
CA ILE A 61 24.13 -18.63 2.67
C ILE A 61 24.07 -20.12 3.03
N PRO A 62 22.88 -20.72 3.15
CA PRO A 62 22.76 -22.16 3.32
C PRO A 62 23.18 -22.87 2.03
N LEU A 63 23.94 -23.96 2.16
CA LEU A 63 24.37 -24.78 1.01
C LEU A 63 23.25 -25.69 0.48
N THR A 64 22.19 -25.87 1.25
CA THR A 64 21.02 -26.69 0.90
C THR A 64 19.74 -25.87 1.00
N LYS A 65 18.77 -26.24 0.18
CA LYS A 65 17.41 -25.69 0.27
C LYS A 65 16.80 -25.96 1.66
N PRO A 66 15.82 -25.15 2.09
CA PRO A 66 15.06 -25.41 3.30
C PRO A 66 14.39 -26.79 3.26
N GLY A 67 14.33 -27.46 4.41
CA GLY A 67 13.59 -28.71 4.55
C GLY A 67 12.07 -28.49 4.61
N GLU A 68 11.33 -29.59 4.76
CA GLU A 68 9.88 -29.51 4.97
C GLU A 68 9.56 -28.73 6.25
N GLY A 69 8.66 -27.74 6.14
CA GLY A 69 8.33 -26.86 7.26
C GLY A 69 9.38 -25.79 7.57
N GLU A 70 10.45 -25.65 6.78
CA GLU A 70 11.42 -24.56 6.87
C GLU A 70 11.24 -23.54 5.73
N GLN A 71 11.94 -22.40 5.84
CA GLN A 71 12.07 -21.40 4.78
C GLN A 71 13.33 -20.56 4.98
N TYR A 72 13.74 -19.83 3.94
CA TYR A 72 14.82 -18.86 4.04
C TYR A 72 14.41 -17.62 4.87
N ALA A 73 15.42 -17.06 5.53
CA ALA A 73 15.31 -15.81 6.26
C ALA A 73 16.62 -15.02 6.15
N PHE A 74 16.51 -13.69 6.28
CA PHE A 74 17.68 -12.86 6.55
C PHE A 74 18.06 -12.98 8.02
N GLU A 75 19.35 -13.16 8.30
CA GLU A 75 19.93 -12.86 9.60
C GLU A 75 20.77 -11.58 9.48
N VAL A 76 20.53 -10.63 10.39
CA VAL A 76 21.21 -9.33 10.40
C VAL A 76 21.89 -9.14 11.76
N SER A 77 23.22 -9.18 11.77
CA SER A 77 24.03 -8.84 12.93
C SER A 77 24.09 -7.32 13.10
N LEU A 78 23.48 -6.84 14.17
CA LEU A 78 23.47 -5.44 14.57
C LEU A 78 24.87 -4.95 14.97
N ASP A 79 25.63 -5.78 15.68
CA ASP A 79 26.99 -5.43 16.15
C ASP A 79 27.98 -5.25 15.00
N ARG A 80 27.75 -5.96 13.89
CA ARG A 80 28.58 -5.86 12.68
C ARG A 80 28.07 -4.79 11.72
N CYS A 81 26.84 -4.29 11.91
CA CYS A 81 26.27 -3.28 11.01
C CYS A 81 26.84 -1.89 11.34
N THR A 82 27.61 -1.33 10.41
CA THR A 82 28.18 0.02 10.53
C THR A 82 27.31 1.11 9.91
N GLY A 83 26.21 0.72 9.25
CA GLY A 83 25.35 1.66 8.52
C GLY A 83 25.94 2.21 7.22
N CYS A 84 26.97 1.59 6.63
CA CYS A 84 27.66 2.06 5.42
C CYS A 84 26.82 2.15 4.12
N LYS A 85 25.60 1.60 4.11
CA LYS A 85 24.68 1.56 2.96
C LYS A 85 25.17 0.84 1.69
N ALA A 86 26.28 0.09 1.75
CA ALA A 86 26.74 -0.76 0.64
C ALA A 86 25.66 -1.77 0.19
N CYS A 87 24.92 -2.32 1.16
CA CYS A 87 23.81 -3.24 0.91
C CYS A 87 22.62 -2.59 0.16
N VAL A 88 22.41 -1.28 0.33
CA VAL A 88 21.37 -0.50 -0.36
C VAL A 88 21.79 -0.29 -1.81
N SER A 89 23.01 0.25 -2.01
CA SER A 89 23.56 0.51 -3.34
C SER A 89 23.65 -0.77 -4.19
N ALA A 90 24.16 -1.87 -3.64
CA ALA A 90 24.24 -3.14 -4.37
C ALA A 90 22.87 -3.70 -4.74
N CYS A 91 21.87 -3.57 -3.85
CA CYS A 91 20.50 -3.98 -4.15
C CYS A 91 19.89 -3.11 -5.26
N HIS A 92 20.13 -1.80 -5.21
CA HIS A 92 19.68 -0.85 -6.22
C HIS A 92 20.25 -1.18 -7.60
N SER A 93 21.58 -1.30 -7.70
CA SER A 93 22.26 -1.56 -8.96
C SER A 93 21.93 -2.93 -9.56
N LEU A 94 21.92 -4.01 -8.75
CA LEU A 94 21.64 -5.36 -9.28
C LEU A 94 20.21 -5.47 -9.84
N ASN A 95 19.24 -4.87 -9.17
CA ASN A 95 17.82 -5.04 -9.52
C ASN A 95 17.31 -3.97 -10.50
N GLY A 96 18.17 -3.05 -10.93
CA GLY A 96 17.83 -1.95 -11.83
C GLY A 96 16.66 -1.13 -11.27
N LEU A 97 16.78 -0.70 -10.01
CA LEU A 97 15.76 0.12 -9.36
C LEU A 97 15.80 1.55 -9.89
N ASP A 98 14.65 2.22 -9.92
CA ASP A 98 14.58 3.64 -10.28
C ASP A 98 15.22 4.51 -9.16
N ASP A 99 15.59 5.76 -9.44
CA ASP A 99 16.34 6.62 -8.49
C ASP A 99 15.59 6.86 -7.16
N ASP A 100 14.26 6.87 -7.19
CA ASP A 100 13.38 7.03 -6.04
C ASP A 100 12.97 5.69 -5.39
N GLU A 101 13.44 4.57 -5.92
CA GLU A 101 13.09 3.22 -5.46
C GLU A 101 14.22 2.60 -4.61
N ALA A 102 13.90 2.18 -3.38
CA ALA A 102 14.83 1.44 -2.53
C ALA A 102 14.14 0.21 -1.91
N TRP A 103 14.68 -0.98 -2.17
CA TRP A 103 14.17 -2.25 -1.62
C TRP A 103 14.80 -2.65 -0.28
N ARG A 104 15.92 -2.02 0.07
CA ARG A 104 16.62 -2.15 1.34
C ARG A 104 16.96 -0.75 1.83
N ASP A 105 16.84 -0.53 3.13
CA ASP A 105 17.18 0.73 3.78
C ASP A 105 18.09 0.51 4.99
N VAL A 106 18.66 1.60 5.50
CA VAL A 106 19.48 1.66 6.70
C VAL A 106 19.01 2.84 7.55
N GLY A 107 18.51 2.53 8.74
CA GLY A 107 18.14 3.51 9.75
C GLY A 107 18.98 3.40 11.00
N THR A 108 18.61 4.23 11.97
CA THR A 108 19.24 4.27 13.29
C THR A 108 18.15 4.19 14.35
N LEU A 109 18.40 3.39 15.38
CA LEU A 109 17.66 3.40 16.63
C LEU A 109 18.45 4.20 17.66
N LEU A 110 17.75 5.01 18.44
CA LEU A 110 18.28 5.79 19.56
C LEU A 110 17.59 5.35 20.85
N GLY A 111 18.34 5.22 21.92
CA GLY A 111 17.86 4.85 23.24
C GLY A 111 18.63 5.60 24.34
N GLY A 112 18.24 5.35 25.59
CA GLY A 112 18.92 5.96 26.74
C GLY A 112 18.22 7.18 27.33
N ARG A 113 16.88 7.21 27.36
CA ARG A 113 16.18 8.11 28.30
C ARG A 113 16.53 7.79 29.76
N ASP A 114 16.85 6.52 30.04
CA ASP A 114 17.10 5.98 31.39
C ASP A 114 18.51 5.35 31.56
N THR A 115 19.40 5.46 30.56
CA THR A 115 20.76 4.87 30.54
C THR A 115 21.73 5.75 29.73
N PRO A 116 23.07 5.58 29.85
CA PRO A 116 24.02 6.25 28.95
C PRO A 116 23.63 6.03 27.48
N GLY A 117 23.73 7.10 26.69
CA GLY A 117 23.22 7.17 25.31
C GLY A 117 23.49 5.90 24.51
N TRP A 118 22.43 5.35 23.92
CA TRP A 118 22.47 4.13 23.13
C TRP A 118 22.10 4.44 21.69
N GLN A 119 22.86 3.90 20.76
CA GLN A 119 22.61 4.03 19.32
C GLN A 119 22.90 2.71 18.63
N GLN A 120 22.06 2.34 17.67
CA GLN A 120 22.23 1.14 16.87
C GLN A 120 21.82 1.40 15.42
N THR A 121 22.68 1.06 14.47
CA THR A 121 22.28 1.07 13.06
C THR A 121 21.55 -0.21 12.71
N VAL A 122 20.50 -0.10 11.89
CA VAL A 122 19.66 -1.23 11.48
C VAL A 122 19.49 -1.18 9.98
N THR A 123 19.85 -2.27 9.29
CA THR A 123 19.49 -2.47 7.89
C THR A 123 18.24 -3.33 7.76
N THR A 124 17.34 -2.94 6.87
CA THR A 124 16.04 -3.60 6.70
C THR A 124 15.69 -3.78 5.24
N ALA A 125 14.97 -4.85 4.92
CA ALA A 125 14.44 -5.16 3.59
C ALA A 125 13.14 -5.96 3.77
N CYS A 126 12.66 -6.61 2.71
CA CYS A 126 11.54 -7.55 2.84
C CYS A 126 11.86 -8.66 3.85
N HIS A 127 10.95 -8.88 4.80
CA HIS A 127 11.08 -9.94 5.81
C HIS A 127 10.55 -11.31 5.35
N HIS A 128 10.11 -11.43 4.09
CA HIS A 128 9.57 -12.67 3.48
C HIS A 128 8.68 -13.49 4.43
N CYS A 129 7.76 -12.79 5.10
CA CYS A 129 7.07 -13.23 6.29
C CYS A 129 6.39 -14.60 6.12
N ALA A 130 6.25 -15.36 7.21
CA ALA A 130 5.52 -16.62 7.19
C ALA A 130 4.05 -16.41 6.78
N ASP A 131 3.41 -15.36 7.29
CA ASP A 131 2.08 -14.90 6.89
C ASP A 131 2.11 -13.51 6.22
N PRO A 132 2.45 -13.45 4.93
CA PRO A 132 2.70 -12.19 4.24
C PRO A 132 1.42 -11.36 4.04
N GLY A 133 1.32 -10.24 4.75
CA GLY A 133 0.23 -9.28 4.59
C GLY A 133 0.05 -8.80 3.14
N CYS A 134 1.16 -8.50 2.43
CA CYS A 134 1.12 -8.05 1.03
C CYS A 134 0.47 -9.06 0.08
N MET A 135 0.67 -10.36 0.30
CA MET A 135 0.05 -11.43 -0.49
C MET A 135 -1.43 -11.56 -0.14
N ASN A 136 -1.77 -11.60 1.15
CA ASN A 136 -3.15 -11.71 1.61
C ASN A 136 -4.03 -10.54 1.12
N GLY A 137 -3.47 -9.33 1.06
CA GLY A 137 -4.18 -8.14 0.58
C GLY A 137 -4.30 -8.02 -0.94
N CYS A 138 -3.53 -8.76 -1.74
CA CYS A 138 -3.49 -8.55 -3.19
C CYS A 138 -4.81 -9.00 -3.88
N PRO A 139 -5.50 -8.12 -4.62
CA PRO A 139 -6.78 -8.47 -5.24
C PRO A 139 -6.64 -9.38 -6.48
N VAL A 140 -5.46 -9.39 -7.11
CA VAL A 140 -5.21 -10.04 -8.41
C VAL A 140 -4.24 -11.20 -8.34
N GLY A 141 -3.82 -11.62 -7.14
CA GLY A 141 -2.88 -12.72 -6.96
C GLY A 141 -1.46 -12.44 -7.45
N ALA A 142 -1.02 -11.17 -7.51
CA ALA A 142 0.32 -10.78 -7.97
C ALA A 142 1.46 -11.08 -6.96
N TYR A 143 1.21 -11.98 -6.01
CA TYR A 143 2.20 -12.45 -5.06
C TYR A 143 2.07 -13.95 -4.89
N GLU A 144 3.20 -14.61 -4.78
CA GLU A 144 3.29 -16.02 -4.42
C GLU A 144 4.29 -16.22 -3.29
N LYS A 145 4.10 -17.28 -2.50
CA LYS A 145 5.09 -17.74 -1.53
C LYS A 145 5.57 -19.09 -2.00
N GLU A 146 6.82 -19.16 -2.44
CA GLU A 146 7.41 -20.40 -2.95
C GLU A 146 7.31 -21.52 -1.92
N LYS A 147 6.99 -22.73 -2.38
CA LYS A 147 6.80 -23.88 -1.48
C LYS A 147 8.13 -24.31 -0.86
N ASP A 148 9.16 -24.43 -1.68
CA ASP A 148 10.46 -25.00 -1.29
C ASP A 148 11.32 -24.02 -0.48
N THR A 149 11.29 -22.73 -0.84
CA THR A 149 12.18 -21.72 -0.25
C THR A 149 11.47 -20.84 0.78
N GLY A 150 10.14 -20.75 0.71
CA GLY A 150 9.31 -19.80 1.45
C GLY A 150 9.52 -18.33 1.07
N ILE A 151 10.29 -18.03 0.02
CA ILE A 151 10.47 -16.68 -0.51
C ILE A 151 9.11 -16.17 -1.01
N VAL A 152 8.68 -15.04 -0.47
CA VAL A 152 7.54 -14.30 -1.02
C VAL A 152 8.00 -13.53 -2.26
N ARG A 153 7.46 -13.82 -3.43
CA ARG A 153 7.78 -13.18 -4.72
C ARG A 153 6.63 -12.30 -5.18
N HIS A 154 6.97 -11.24 -5.90
CA HIS A 154 6.00 -10.42 -6.63
C HIS A 154 5.99 -10.86 -8.10
N LEU A 155 4.81 -10.94 -8.68
CA LEU A 155 4.58 -11.35 -10.07
C LEU A 155 4.20 -10.11 -10.89
N ASP A 156 5.21 -9.50 -11.52
CA ASP A 156 5.10 -8.22 -12.23
C ASP A 156 4.03 -8.23 -13.33
N ASP A 157 3.87 -9.36 -14.03
CA ASP A 157 2.91 -9.55 -15.11
C ASP A 157 1.45 -9.51 -14.64
N GLN A 158 1.18 -9.85 -13.38
CA GLN A 158 -0.18 -9.90 -12.81
C GLN A 158 -0.57 -8.61 -12.10
N CYS A 159 0.40 -7.78 -11.71
CA CYS A 159 0.17 -6.59 -10.92
C CYS A 159 -0.65 -5.54 -11.68
N ILE A 160 -1.67 -5.00 -11.00
CA ILE A 160 -2.52 -3.91 -11.51
C ILE A 160 -2.08 -2.52 -11.02
N GLY A 161 -1.05 -2.45 -10.18
CA GLY A 161 -0.56 -1.19 -9.64
C GLY A 161 -1.46 -0.52 -8.58
N CYS A 162 -2.41 -1.24 -7.96
CA CYS A 162 -3.35 -0.66 -6.97
C CYS A 162 -2.70 -0.16 -5.67
N SER A 163 -1.42 -0.45 -5.42
CA SER A 163 -0.66 -0.04 -4.23
C SER A 163 -1.21 -0.50 -2.86
N TYR A 164 -2.29 -1.29 -2.82
CA TYR A 164 -2.86 -1.75 -1.55
C TYR A 164 -1.88 -2.62 -0.74
N CYS A 165 -1.00 -3.38 -1.40
CA CYS A 165 0.04 -4.17 -0.74
C CYS A 165 1.10 -3.32 -0.02
N ILE A 166 1.29 -2.05 -0.40
CA ILE A 166 2.14 -1.08 0.31
C ILE A 166 1.51 -0.79 1.67
N LEU A 167 0.21 -0.45 1.67
CA LEU A 167 -0.54 -0.13 2.89
C LEU A 167 -0.62 -1.31 3.87
N LYS A 168 -0.72 -2.52 3.31
CA LYS A 168 -0.87 -3.79 4.03
C LYS A 168 0.45 -4.31 4.62
N CYS A 169 1.60 -3.88 4.09
CA CYS A 169 2.89 -4.26 4.63
C CYS A 169 3.22 -3.35 5.82
N PRO A 170 3.36 -3.89 7.05
CA PRO A 170 3.65 -3.05 8.21
C PRO A 170 5.09 -2.53 8.22
N TYR A 171 5.93 -2.94 7.27
CA TYR A 171 7.33 -2.52 7.16
C TYR A 171 7.56 -1.56 5.98
N ASP A 172 6.48 -1.22 5.24
CA ASP A 172 6.51 -0.35 4.05
C ASP A 172 7.55 -0.77 3.00
N VAL A 173 7.65 -2.08 2.79
CA VAL A 173 8.65 -2.71 1.89
C VAL A 173 8.25 -2.64 0.41
N PRO A 174 7.00 -2.93 -0.01
CA PRO A 174 6.64 -2.82 -1.42
C PRO A 174 6.67 -1.36 -1.86
N LYS A 175 7.28 -1.08 -3.00
CA LYS A 175 7.43 0.27 -3.58
C LYS A 175 6.76 0.33 -4.94
N TYR A 176 6.11 1.44 -5.25
CA TYR A 176 5.44 1.62 -6.54
C TYR A 176 6.45 2.16 -7.58
N SER A 177 6.67 1.44 -8.68
CA SER A 177 7.45 1.93 -9.81
C SER A 177 6.50 2.64 -10.78
N LYS A 178 6.58 3.98 -10.81
CA LYS A 178 5.78 4.81 -11.72
C LYS A 178 6.04 4.48 -13.18
N LYS A 179 7.31 4.24 -13.52
CA LYS A 179 7.76 3.89 -14.88
C LYS A 179 7.07 2.62 -15.41
N ARG A 180 6.81 1.65 -14.53
CA ARG A 180 6.21 0.36 -14.90
C ARG A 180 4.71 0.28 -14.61
N GLY A 181 4.17 1.19 -13.79
CA GLY A 181 2.77 1.14 -13.34
C GLY A 181 2.47 -0.06 -12.45
N ILE A 182 3.47 -0.58 -11.72
CA ILE A 182 3.34 -1.76 -10.86
C ILE A 182 4.06 -1.54 -9.53
N VAL A 183 3.69 -2.31 -8.52
CA VAL A 183 4.46 -2.41 -7.28
C VAL A 183 5.60 -3.39 -7.49
N ARG A 184 6.74 -3.19 -6.82
CA ARG A 184 7.86 -4.12 -6.76
C ARG A 184 8.41 -4.19 -5.34
N LYS A 185 9.24 -5.18 -5.06
CA LYS A 185 9.90 -5.36 -3.76
C LYS A 185 11.08 -6.31 -3.86
N CYS A 186 11.91 -6.32 -2.81
CA CYS A 186 12.93 -7.35 -2.60
C CYS A 186 12.34 -8.76 -2.77
N ASP A 187 13.02 -9.55 -3.60
CA ASP A 187 12.70 -10.93 -3.96
C ASP A 187 13.73 -11.93 -3.36
N MET A 188 14.53 -11.47 -2.39
CA MET A 188 15.68 -12.19 -1.82
C MET A 188 16.75 -12.60 -2.86
N CYS A 189 16.80 -11.94 -4.02
CA CYS A 189 17.64 -12.35 -5.14
C CYS A 189 17.48 -13.85 -5.45
N HIS A 190 16.23 -14.34 -5.49
CA HIS A 190 15.92 -15.77 -5.57
C HIS A 190 16.66 -16.51 -6.70
N GLN A 191 16.86 -15.87 -7.85
CA GLN A 191 17.62 -16.43 -8.97
C GLN A 191 19.07 -16.73 -8.59
N ARG A 192 19.72 -15.82 -7.85
CA ARG A 192 21.09 -16.00 -7.37
C ARG A 192 21.17 -17.14 -6.35
N LEU A 193 20.21 -17.17 -5.42
CA LEU A 193 20.13 -18.26 -4.43
C LEU A 193 19.93 -19.63 -5.09
N ALA A 194 19.17 -19.71 -6.19
CA ALA A 194 18.98 -20.95 -6.93
C ALA A 194 20.28 -21.49 -7.54
N GLU A 195 21.25 -20.62 -7.84
CA GLU A 195 22.57 -20.96 -8.37
C GLU A 195 23.66 -21.07 -7.29
N GLY A 196 23.28 -20.98 -6.01
CA GLY A 196 24.24 -21.01 -4.89
C GLY A 196 25.10 -19.74 -4.78
N GLU A 197 24.59 -18.62 -5.29
CA GLU A 197 25.16 -17.29 -5.10
C GLU A 197 24.43 -16.50 -4.01
N ALA A 198 25.19 -15.73 -3.24
CA ALA A 198 24.62 -14.88 -2.20
C ALA A 198 23.81 -13.72 -2.79
N PRO A 199 22.72 -13.25 -2.15
CA PRO A 199 22.02 -12.03 -2.56
C PRO A 199 22.96 -10.81 -2.63
N ALA A 200 22.67 -9.83 -3.50
CA ALA A 200 23.54 -8.65 -3.66
C ALA A 200 23.83 -7.93 -2.34
N CYS A 201 22.81 -7.75 -1.50
CA CYS A 201 22.98 -7.09 -0.20
C CYS A 201 23.86 -7.87 0.77
N VAL A 202 23.84 -9.21 0.71
CA VAL A 202 24.69 -10.10 1.51
C VAL A 202 26.12 -10.02 1.01
N GLN A 203 26.31 -10.15 -0.30
CA GLN A 203 27.62 -10.11 -0.95
C GLN A 203 28.34 -8.77 -0.79
N ALA A 204 27.61 -7.65 -0.85
CA ALA A 204 28.20 -6.33 -0.76
C ALA A 204 28.48 -5.85 0.66
N CYS A 205 28.09 -6.59 1.70
CA CYS A 205 28.26 -6.16 3.07
C CYS A 205 29.73 -6.33 3.51
N PRO A 206 30.50 -5.24 3.71
CA PRO A 206 31.93 -5.33 4.00
C PRO A 206 32.22 -5.97 5.35
N THR A 207 31.26 -5.91 6.28
CA THR A 207 31.38 -6.46 7.62
C THR A 207 30.65 -7.79 7.77
N GLU A 208 30.11 -8.38 6.69
CA GLU A 208 29.31 -9.63 6.68
C GLU A 208 28.16 -9.63 7.72
N ALA A 209 27.56 -8.47 7.94
CA ALA A 209 26.46 -8.30 8.88
C ALA A 209 25.16 -8.98 8.41
N ILE A 210 25.05 -9.34 7.14
CA ILE A 210 23.82 -9.89 6.55
C ILE A 210 24.12 -11.30 6.05
N ARG A 211 23.27 -12.28 6.39
CA ARG A 211 23.36 -13.67 5.94
C ARG A 211 21.97 -14.19 5.56
N ILE A 212 21.94 -15.29 4.80
CA ILE A 212 20.73 -16.10 4.64
C ILE A 212 20.84 -17.31 5.55
N ILE A 213 19.77 -17.59 6.28
CA ILE A 213 19.64 -18.74 7.17
C ILE A 213 18.36 -19.50 6.85
N LYS A 214 18.22 -20.71 7.40
CA LYS A 214 16.97 -21.47 7.39
C LYS A 214 16.27 -21.29 8.72
N VAL A 215 14.96 -21.09 8.69
CA VAL A 215 14.12 -20.96 9.89
C VAL A 215 12.84 -21.77 9.75
N PRO A 216 12.25 -22.24 10.86
CA PRO A 216 10.93 -22.86 10.83
C PRO A 216 9.88 -21.90 10.25
N ARG A 217 8.98 -22.45 9.43
CA ARG A 217 7.81 -21.78 8.87
C ARG A 217 6.60 -22.03 9.77
N ASP A 218 6.63 -21.43 10.94
CA ASP A 218 5.54 -21.55 11.90
C ASP A 218 4.49 -20.45 11.70
N LYS A 219 3.20 -20.85 11.62
CA LYS A 219 2.03 -19.96 11.57
C LYS A 219 1.07 -20.19 12.74
N SER A 220 1.49 -20.99 13.72
CA SER A 220 0.67 -21.41 14.85
C SER A 220 0.17 -20.20 15.66
N PRO A 221 -0.99 -20.33 16.33
CA PRO A 221 -1.43 -19.35 17.33
C PRO A 221 -0.36 -19.08 18.38
N GLU A 222 0.41 -20.09 18.76
CA GLU A 222 1.54 -20.01 19.70
C GLU A 222 2.66 -19.12 19.15
N ALA A 223 3.03 -19.26 17.87
CA ALA A 223 4.00 -18.38 17.22
C ALA A 223 3.52 -16.93 17.18
N ARG A 224 2.24 -16.69 16.93
CA ARG A 224 1.65 -15.34 16.98
C ARG A 224 1.66 -14.75 18.39
N LYS A 225 1.33 -15.55 19.40
CA LYS A 225 1.41 -15.13 20.80
C LYS A 225 2.86 -14.79 21.16
N LYS A 226 3.82 -15.65 20.82
CA LYS A 226 5.25 -15.39 21.03
C LYS A 226 5.72 -14.12 20.32
N ALA A 227 5.33 -13.91 19.06
CA ALA A 227 5.65 -12.70 18.28
C ALA A 227 4.96 -11.41 18.77
N THR A 228 4.02 -11.52 19.71
CA THR A 228 3.40 -10.37 20.37
C THR A 228 4.26 -9.86 21.54
N PHE A 229 5.03 -10.77 22.16
CA PHE A 229 5.85 -10.48 23.34
C PHE A 229 7.37 -10.56 23.07
N GLY A 230 7.81 -11.19 21.98
CA GLY A 230 9.21 -11.29 21.56
C GLY A 230 9.39 -10.75 20.16
N ASP A 231 10.27 -9.76 20.01
CA ASP A 231 10.30 -8.90 18.83
C ASP A 231 11.38 -9.29 17.80
N LEU A 232 11.25 -8.73 16.60
CA LEU A 232 12.20 -8.77 15.47
C LEU A 232 13.68 -8.66 15.91
N PHE A 233 13.94 -7.92 17.00
CA PHE A 233 15.25 -7.59 17.59
C PHE A 233 15.68 -8.47 18.78
N GLN A 234 15.07 -9.64 18.98
CA GLN A 234 15.30 -10.49 20.16
C GLN A 234 14.97 -9.80 21.50
N ALA A 235 14.21 -8.70 21.48
CA ALA A 235 13.75 -8.03 22.69
C ALA A 235 12.66 -8.87 23.40
N THR A 236 12.71 -8.89 24.73
CA THR A 236 11.76 -9.61 25.61
C THR A 236 10.37 -8.95 25.71
N ALA A 237 10.21 -7.76 25.11
CA ALA A 237 8.93 -7.08 24.94
C ALA A 237 9.01 -6.10 23.76
N HIS A 238 7.90 -5.96 23.01
CA HIS A 238 7.73 -4.87 22.04
C HIS A 238 7.39 -3.59 22.79
N SER A 239 8.16 -2.52 22.58
CA SER A 239 7.80 -1.18 23.09
C SER A 239 6.89 -0.48 22.07
N PRO A 240 5.61 -0.18 22.41
CA PRO A 240 4.73 0.59 21.53
C PRO A 240 5.28 1.97 21.19
N GLN A 241 6.27 2.46 21.95
CA GLN A 241 6.92 3.76 21.77
C GLN A 241 8.03 3.71 20.71
N SER A 242 8.45 2.52 20.27
CA SER A 242 9.58 2.34 19.35
C SER A 242 9.27 2.72 17.89
N ALA A 243 7.98 2.87 17.55
CA ALA A 243 7.45 2.97 16.18
C ALA A 243 7.76 1.78 15.25
N ILE A 244 8.43 0.75 15.77
CA ILE A 244 8.72 -0.49 15.05
C ILE A 244 7.40 -1.27 14.91
N PRO A 245 7.17 -1.98 13.81
CA PRO A 245 5.93 -2.71 13.63
C PRO A 245 5.89 -4.00 14.46
N VAL A 246 4.73 -4.30 15.05
CA VAL A 246 4.50 -5.55 15.80
C VAL A 246 4.63 -6.79 14.90
N SER A 247 5.45 -7.74 15.35
CA SER A 247 5.79 -8.95 14.58
C SER A 247 4.60 -9.92 14.42
N SER A 248 3.61 -9.88 15.30
CA SER A 248 2.44 -10.78 15.30
C SER A 248 1.49 -10.60 14.11
N ILE A 249 1.54 -9.45 13.42
CA ILE A 249 0.69 -9.18 12.24
C ILE A 249 1.05 -10.13 11.10
N THR A 250 2.33 -10.25 10.77
CA THR A 250 2.79 -10.98 9.58
C THR A 250 3.71 -12.16 9.86
N LEU A 251 4.21 -12.31 11.09
CA LEU A 251 5.24 -13.31 11.44
C LEU A 251 6.49 -13.17 10.54
N PRO A 252 7.23 -12.04 10.64
CA PRO A 252 8.43 -11.80 9.84
C PRO A 252 9.49 -12.89 10.11
N THR A 253 10.22 -13.30 9.08
CA THR A 253 11.21 -14.38 9.21
C THR A 253 12.62 -13.86 9.52
N THR A 254 12.88 -12.59 9.18
CA THR A 254 14.17 -11.94 9.45
C THR A 254 14.48 -11.97 10.94
N ARG A 255 15.72 -12.34 11.27
CA ARG A 255 16.26 -12.30 12.63
C ARG A 255 17.31 -11.20 12.72
N TYR A 256 17.17 -10.33 13.70
CA TYR A 256 18.24 -9.44 14.11
C TYR A 256 18.96 -10.05 15.30
N VAL A 257 20.29 -10.09 15.25
CA VAL A 257 21.15 -10.71 16.27
C VAL A 257 22.22 -9.71 16.73
N GLY A 258 22.74 -9.87 17.93
CA GLY A 258 23.80 -9.02 18.49
C GLY A 258 23.42 -8.44 19.83
N ARG A 259 23.88 -7.22 20.13
CA ARG A 259 23.57 -6.49 21.36
C ARG A 259 22.06 -6.34 21.56
N GLU A 260 21.63 -6.54 22.81
CA GLU A 260 20.23 -6.32 23.21
C GLU A 260 19.80 -4.88 22.92
N VAL A 261 18.64 -4.76 22.26
CA VAL A 261 17.99 -3.48 22.00
C VAL A 261 17.17 -3.10 23.23
N PRO A 262 17.47 -1.97 23.91
CA PRO A 262 16.75 -1.57 25.11
C PRO A 262 15.29 -1.22 24.78
N LEU A 263 14.38 -1.41 25.72
CA LEU A 263 12.95 -1.10 25.52
C LEU A 263 12.68 0.39 25.25
N SER A 264 13.59 1.27 25.68
CA SER A 264 13.56 2.70 25.40
C SER A 264 14.09 3.07 24.01
N ALA A 265 14.56 2.10 23.22
CA ALA A 265 15.00 2.33 21.85
C ALA A 265 13.82 2.71 20.95
N THR A 266 14.01 3.78 20.20
CA THR A 266 13.05 4.30 19.23
C THR A 266 13.77 4.60 17.92
N ALA A 267 13.06 4.57 16.79
CA ALA A 267 13.64 5.00 15.53
C ALA A 267 14.08 6.47 15.62
N ALA A 268 15.27 6.81 15.11
CA ALA A 268 15.77 8.19 15.15
C ALA A 268 14.85 9.19 14.43
N ASP A 269 14.06 8.70 13.47
CA ASP A 269 13.09 9.46 12.68
C ASP A 269 11.65 9.34 13.21
N VAL A 270 11.43 8.87 14.45
CA VAL A 270 10.10 8.63 15.03
C VAL A 270 9.24 9.90 15.19
N GLU A 271 9.87 11.05 15.44
CA GLU A 271 9.20 12.35 15.57
C GLU A 271 9.09 13.09 14.22
N ALA A 272 9.61 12.52 13.12
CA ALA A 272 9.56 13.18 11.82
C ALA A 272 8.11 13.24 11.30
N LEU A 273 7.54 14.44 11.25
CA LEU A 273 6.18 14.69 10.77
C LEU A 273 6.15 14.74 9.24
N VAL A 274 6.23 13.58 8.59
CA VAL A 274 6.15 13.44 7.13
C VAL A 274 4.75 12.94 6.71
N PRO A 275 3.93 13.77 6.02
CA PRO A 275 2.64 13.34 5.52
C PRO A 275 2.75 12.17 4.54
N GLN A 276 1.81 11.24 4.63
CA GLN A 276 1.68 10.18 3.64
C GLN A 276 1.13 10.72 2.30
N HIS A 277 1.24 9.92 1.24
CA HIS A 277 0.62 10.27 -0.04
C HIS A 277 -0.90 10.44 0.11
N ALA A 278 -1.43 11.48 -0.53
CA ALA A 278 -2.88 11.72 -0.52
C ALA A 278 -3.66 10.63 -1.28
N HIS A 279 -3.05 10.01 -2.29
CA HIS A 279 -3.72 9.11 -3.23
C HIS A 279 -4.97 9.76 -3.87
N TRP A 280 -4.79 10.93 -4.51
CA TRP A 280 -5.89 11.76 -5.04
C TRP A 280 -7.00 11.00 -5.77
N PRO A 281 -6.73 10.07 -6.70
CA PRO A 281 -7.81 9.31 -7.33
C PRO A 281 -8.66 8.49 -6.34
N LEU A 282 -8.05 7.92 -5.28
CA LEU A 282 -8.78 7.23 -4.20
C LEU A 282 -9.56 8.21 -3.33
N VAL A 283 -9.02 9.41 -3.06
CA VAL A 283 -9.72 10.49 -2.35
C VAL A 283 -11.01 10.85 -3.07
N PHE A 284 -10.94 11.11 -4.38
CA PHE A 284 -12.12 11.39 -5.21
C PHE A 284 -13.06 10.19 -5.29
N MET A 285 -12.55 9.00 -5.60
CA MET A 285 -13.36 7.79 -5.74
C MET A 285 -14.18 7.53 -4.48
N LEU A 286 -13.54 7.46 -3.31
CA LEU A 286 -14.21 7.09 -2.07
C LEU A 286 -15.21 8.15 -1.64
N MET A 287 -14.82 9.42 -1.69
CA MET A 287 -15.70 10.51 -1.30
C MET A 287 -16.92 10.59 -2.23
N LEU A 288 -16.72 10.60 -3.56
CA LEU A 288 -17.80 10.80 -4.51
C LEU A 288 -18.76 9.60 -4.57
N THR A 289 -18.24 8.37 -4.47
CA THR A 289 -19.12 7.19 -4.41
C THR A 289 -20.00 7.20 -3.14
N GLN A 290 -19.45 7.61 -1.99
CA GLN A 290 -20.20 7.76 -0.73
C GLN A 290 -21.20 8.93 -0.79
N ALA A 291 -20.80 10.07 -1.35
CA ALA A 291 -21.66 11.24 -1.52
C ALA A 291 -22.84 10.94 -2.44
N GLY A 292 -22.57 10.34 -3.60
CA GLY A 292 -23.58 9.92 -4.55
C GLY A 292 -24.53 8.87 -3.95
N ALA A 293 -24.00 7.86 -3.26
CA ALA A 293 -24.83 6.87 -2.56
C ALA A 293 -25.72 7.52 -1.49
N GLY A 294 -25.20 8.46 -0.69
CA GLY A 294 -25.98 9.21 0.30
C GLY A 294 -27.14 9.98 -0.32
N LEU A 295 -26.88 10.76 -1.37
CA LEU A 295 -27.93 11.50 -2.09
C LEU A 295 -29.00 10.55 -2.65
N LEU A 296 -28.61 9.43 -3.26
CA LEU A 296 -29.53 8.43 -3.80
C LEU A 296 -30.41 7.78 -2.73
N MET A 297 -29.88 7.53 -1.52
CA MET A 297 -30.68 7.01 -0.41
C MET A 297 -31.80 7.97 0.03
N SER A 298 -31.63 9.26 -0.23
CA SER A 298 -32.62 10.30 0.10
C SER A 298 -33.54 10.67 -1.06
N SER A 299 -33.30 10.16 -2.28
CA SER A 299 -33.86 10.75 -3.50
C SER A 299 -35.39 10.66 -3.61
N GLN A 300 -36.01 9.60 -3.07
CA GLN A 300 -37.48 9.42 -3.05
C GLN A 300 -38.16 9.66 -4.41
N GLY A 301 -37.48 9.35 -5.51
CA GLY A 301 -37.97 9.55 -6.88
C GLY A 301 -37.78 10.97 -7.44
N ASP A 302 -37.30 11.94 -6.65
CA ASP A 302 -36.97 13.29 -7.10
C ASP A 302 -35.90 13.26 -8.20
N LEU A 303 -36.25 13.77 -9.38
CA LEU A 303 -35.41 13.68 -10.58
C LEU A 303 -34.10 14.47 -10.42
N PRO A 304 -34.09 15.74 -9.95
CA PRO A 304 -32.85 16.49 -9.71
C PRO A 304 -31.87 15.80 -8.76
N ILE A 305 -32.32 15.30 -7.60
CA ILE A 305 -31.45 14.59 -6.65
C ILE A 305 -30.99 13.26 -7.21
N THR A 306 -31.87 12.50 -7.87
CA THR A 306 -31.51 11.20 -8.46
C THR A 306 -30.45 11.37 -9.56
N LEU A 307 -30.60 12.36 -10.44
CA LEU A 307 -29.60 12.69 -11.47
C LEU A 307 -28.28 13.16 -10.84
N THR A 308 -28.35 14.06 -9.86
CA THR A 308 -27.15 14.60 -9.20
C THR A 308 -26.39 13.52 -8.45
N GLY A 309 -27.07 12.70 -7.65
CA GLY A 309 -26.49 11.58 -6.92
C GLY A 309 -25.88 10.54 -7.86
N THR A 310 -26.56 10.22 -8.97
CA THR A 310 -26.05 9.32 -10.01
C THR A 310 -24.79 9.87 -10.68
N ALA A 311 -24.80 11.14 -11.09
CA ALA A 311 -23.65 11.78 -11.72
C ALA A 311 -22.43 11.82 -10.81
N ILE A 312 -22.62 12.19 -9.54
CA ILE A 312 -21.56 12.19 -8.51
C ILE A 312 -21.03 10.76 -8.29
N PHE A 313 -21.92 9.78 -8.15
CA PHE A 313 -21.52 8.37 -7.97
C PHE A 313 -20.67 7.86 -9.14
N PHE A 314 -21.10 8.07 -10.38
CA PHE A 314 -20.36 7.63 -11.56
C PHE A 314 -19.07 8.42 -11.79
N ALA A 315 -19.00 9.70 -11.41
CA ALA A 315 -17.74 10.43 -11.36
C ALA A 315 -16.74 9.77 -10.39
N GLY A 316 -17.23 9.32 -9.22
CA GLY A 316 -16.43 8.54 -8.27
C GLY A 316 -15.98 7.18 -8.83
N MET A 317 -16.88 6.46 -9.50
CA MET A 317 -16.52 5.21 -10.19
C MET A 317 -15.48 5.43 -11.30
N GLY A 318 -15.59 6.52 -12.07
CA GLY A 318 -14.59 6.90 -13.06
C GLY A 318 -13.23 7.21 -12.44
N ALA A 319 -13.22 7.92 -11.29
CA ALA A 319 -11.99 8.23 -10.55
C ALA A 319 -11.22 6.96 -10.11
N SER A 320 -11.93 5.84 -9.88
CA SER A 320 -11.34 4.56 -9.50
C SER A 320 -10.36 4.01 -10.55
N VAL A 321 -10.47 4.35 -11.83
CA VAL A 321 -9.56 3.82 -12.86
C VAL A 321 -8.19 4.46 -12.78
N PHE A 322 -8.11 5.73 -12.38
CA PHE A 322 -6.87 6.52 -12.41
C PHE A 322 -5.89 6.22 -11.27
N HIS A 323 -6.29 5.45 -10.25
CA HIS A 323 -5.36 4.99 -9.21
C HIS A 323 -4.60 3.71 -9.60
N LEU A 324 -5.01 3.04 -10.67
CA LEU A 324 -4.40 1.80 -11.14
C LEU A 324 -3.28 2.11 -12.13
N GLY A 325 -2.12 1.48 -11.94
CA GLY A 325 -1.03 1.58 -12.90
C GLY A 325 -1.25 0.73 -14.17
N GLN A 326 -2.04 -0.35 -14.09
CA GLN A 326 -2.37 -1.23 -15.21
C GLN A 326 -3.88 -1.56 -15.23
N PRO A 327 -4.74 -0.59 -15.58
CA PRO A 327 -6.20 -0.72 -15.44
C PRO A 327 -6.80 -1.84 -16.30
N LEU A 328 -6.23 -2.16 -17.45
CA LEU A 328 -6.71 -3.24 -18.33
C LEU A 328 -6.63 -4.63 -17.68
N LYS A 329 -5.80 -4.80 -16.66
CA LYS A 329 -5.66 -6.05 -15.91
C LYS A 329 -6.61 -6.14 -14.70
N ALA A 330 -7.42 -5.11 -14.44
CA ALA A 330 -8.29 -5.03 -13.26
C ALA A 330 -9.34 -6.15 -13.19
N TRP A 331 -9.75 -6.73 -14.32
CA TRP A 331 -10.68 -7.86 -14.36
C TRP A 331 -10.23 -9.06 -13.52
N ARG A 332 -8.93 -9.19 -13.22
CA ARG A 332 -8.37 -10.29 -12.39
C ARG A 332 -8.76 -10.20 -10.91
N PHE A 333 -9.49 -9.16 -10.48
CA PHE A 333 -9.85 -8.95 -9.08
C PHE A 333 -10.62 -10.13 -8.44
N PHE A 334 -11.31 -10.94 -9.25
CA PHE A 334 -12.03 -12.12 -8.77
C PHE A 334 -11.12 -13.14 -8.08
N LEU A 335 -9.83 -13.20 -8.43
CA LEU A 335 -8.84 -14.10 -7.82
C LEU A 335 -8.66 -13.83 -6.31
N GLY A 336 -8.81 -12.56 -5.89
CA GLY A 336 -8.63 -12.13 -4.52
C GLY A 336 -9.89 -12.11 -3.66
N LEU A 337 -11.07 -12.53 -4.14
CA LEU A 337 -12.34 -12.38 -3.39
C LEU A 337 -12.33 -13.00 -1.99
N ARG A 338 -11.62 -14.12 -1.82
CA ARG A 338 -11.52 -14.82 -0.53
C ARG A 338 -10.57 -14.12 0.45
N THR A 339 -9.51 -13.46 -0.04
CA THR A 339 -8.42 -12.96 0.80
C THR A 339 -8.38 -11.44 0.92
N SER A 340 -8.77 -10.71 -0.13
CA SER A 340 -8.64 -9.25 -0.24
C SER A 340 -9.99 -8.54 -0.11
N TRP A 341 -10.05 -7.56 0.80
CA TRP A 341 -11.18 -6.65 0.90
C TRP A 341 -11.32 -5.72 -0.31
N LEU A 342 -10.23 -5.40 -1.01
CA LEU A 342 -10.27 -4.59 -2.23
C LEU A 342 -11.04 -5.31 -3.34
N SER A 343 -10.87 -6.63 -3.50
CA SER A 343 -11.69 -7.42 -4.43
C SER A 343 -13.17 -7.40 -4.07
N ARG A 344 -13.49 -7.43 -2.78
CA ARG A 344 -14.88 -7.37 -2.29
C ARG A 344 -15.49 -6.00 -2.52
N GLU A 345 -14.73 -4.92 -2.36
CA GLU A 345 -15.15 -3.57 -2.69
C GLU A 345 -15.47 -3.42 -4.18
N ILE A 346 -14.57 -3.87 -5.07
CA ILE A 346 -14.81 -3.85 -6.52
C ILE A 346 -16.10 -4.59 -6.86
N LEU A 347 -16.33 -5.77 -6.27
CA LEU A 347 -17.57 -6.52 -6.45
C LEU A 347 -18.79 -5.72 -5.98
N MET A 348 -18.76 -5.18 -4.75
CA MET A 348 -19.91 -4.49 -4.16
C MET A 348 -20.28 -3.21 -4.91
N PHE A 349 -19.30 -2.39 -5.32
CA PHE A 349 -19.60 -1.22 -6.15
C PHE A 349 -20.04 -1.59 -7.56
N SER A 350 -19.53 -2.69 -8.13
CA SER A 350 -20.03 -3.21 -9.42
C SER A 350 -21.49 -3.68 -9.32
N MET A 351 -21.88 -4.28 -8.20
CA MET A 351 -23.27 -4.66 -7.93
C MET A 351 -24.17 -3.45 -7.65
N PHE A 352 -23.63 -2.38 -7.08
CA PHE A 352 -24.37 -1.15 -6.81
C PHE A 352 -24.58 -0.31 -8.07
N ALA A 353 -23.63 -0.28 -9.01
CA ALA A 353 -23.67 0.63 -10.17
C ALA A 353 -24.93 0.58 -11.06
N PRO A 354 -25.61 -0.57 -11.29
CA PRO A 354 -26.86 -0.60 -12.03
C PRO A 354 -28.04 0.08 -11.31
N ILE A 355 -28.01 0.19 -9.98
CA ILE A 355 -29.11 0.72 -9.16
C ILE A 355 -29.35 2.21 -9.45
N PRO A 356 -28.36 3.12 -9.39
CA PRO A 356 -28.54 4.53 -9.77
C PRO A 356 -29.13 4.71 -11.18
N MET A 357 -28.67 3.90 -12.15
CA MET A 357 -29.18 3.96 -13.53
C MET A 357 -30.66 3.58 -13.61
N ALA A 358 -31.07 2.54 -12.89
CA ALA A 358 -32.47 2.12 -12.80
C ALA A 358 -33.33 3.21 -12.13
N LEU A 359 -32.84 3.83 -11.05
CA LEU A 359 -33.54 4.94 -10.39
C LEU A 359 -33.76 6.13 -11.34
N VAL A 360 -32.73 6.53 -12.10
CA VAL A 360 -32.88 7.59 -13.13
C VAL A 360 -33.92 7.20 -14.16
N ALA A 361 -33.90 5.94 -14.64
CA ALA A 361 -34.90 5.46 -15.58
C ALA A 361 -36.32 5.57 -15.00
N PHE A 362 -36.54 5.12 -13.76
CA PHE A 362 -37.83 5.22 -13.07
C PHE A 362 -38.29 6.68 -12.92
N SER A 363 -37.41 7.59 -12.49
CA SER A 363 -37.73 9.03 -12.37
C SER A 363 -38.04 9.70 -13.72
N LEU A 364 -37.53 9.18 -14.84
CA LEU A 364 -37.80 9.70 -16.19
C LEU A 364 -39.10 9.15 -16.80
N LEU A 365 -39.54 7.94 -16.45
CA LEU A 365 -40.72 7.30 -17.03
C LEU A 365 -42.00 8.18 -17.01
N PRO A 366 -42.33 8.91 -15.92
CA PRO A 366 -43.49 9.80 -15.90
C PRO A 366 -43.44 10.91 -16.97
N HIS A 367 -42.26 11.29 -17.45
CA HIS A 367 -42.07 12.32 -18.47
C HIS A 367 -42.32 11.80 -19.90
N PHE A 368 -42.50 10.49 -20.09
CA PHE A 368 -42.78 9.85 -21.38
C PHE A 368 -44.13 9.11 -21.38
N PRO A 369 -45.27 9.81 -21.19
CA PRO A 369 -46.60 9.18 -21.06
C PRO A 369 -47.06 8.44 -22.33
N LYS A 370 -46.41 8.65 -23.48
CA LYS A 370 -46.71 7.97 -24.75
C LYS A 370 -46.00 6.62 -24.89
N LEU A 371 -45.08 6.28 -23.98
CA LEU A 371 -44.37 5.00 -23.99
C LEU A 371 -45.33 3.88 -23.54
N ARG A 372 -45.81 3.07 -24.49
CA ARG A 372 -46.68 1.93 -24.20
C ARG A 372 -45.86 0.76 -23.67
N LEU A 373 -45.82 0.62 -22.35
CA LEU A 373 -45.28 -0.58 -21.71
C LEU A 373 -46.31 -1.72 -21.76
N PRO A 374 -45.89 -2.99 -21.93
CA PRO A 374 -46.78 -4.14 -21.78
C PRO A 374 -47.45 -4.13 -20.39
N SER A 375 -48.70 -4.58 -20.28
CA SER A 375 -49.49 -4.54 -19.03
C SER A 375 -48.79 -5.22 -17.85
N LEU A 376 -48.11 -6.35 -18.10
CA LEU A 376 -47.31 -7.05 -17.10
C LEU A 376 -46.19 -6.15 -16.52
N VAL A 377 -45.60 -5.28 -17.35
CA VAL A 377 -44.50 -4.40 -16.95
C VAL A 377 -45.03 -3.20 -16.15
N SER A 378 -46.16 -2.62 -16.55
CA SER A 378 -46.77 -1.51 -15.81
C SER A 378 -47.21 -1.92 -14.40
N ASP A 379 -47.73 -3.14 -14.24
CA ASP A 379 -48.20 -3.64 -12.95
C ASP A 379 -47.04 -3.94 -11.99
N LEU A 380 -45.88 -4.37 -12.52
CA LEU A 380 -44.68 -4.66 -11.75
C LEU A 380 -43.82 -3.42 -11.46
N LEU A 381 -44.08 -2.30 -12.15
CA LEU A 381 -43.23 -1.11 -12.10
C LEU A 381 -43.11 -0.48 -10.68
N PRO A 382 -44.19 -0.28 -9.91
CA PRO A 382 -44.10 0.29 -8.57
C PRO A 382 -43.35 -0.61 -7.58
N LEU A 383 -43.52 -1.94 -7.74
CA LEU A 383 -42.79 -2.91 -6.95
C LEU A 383 -41.29 -2.88 -7.29
N ALA A 384 -40.96 -2.81 -8.58
CA ALA A 384 -39.57 -2.69 -9.03
C ALA A 384 -38.91 -1.42 -8.48
N GLU A 385 -39.57 -0.25 -8.60
CA GLU A 385 -39.07 1.01 -8.06
C GLU A 385 -38.82 0.94 -6.54
N LYS A 386 -39.75 0.36 -5.78
CA LYS A 386 -39.61 0.17 -4.33
C LYS A 386 -38.44 -0.75 -3.98
N ILE A 387 -38.28 -1.87 -4.70
CA ILE A 387 -37.16 -2.81 -4.50
C ILE A 387 -35.84 -2.11 -4.83
N THR A 388 -35.75 -1.36 -5.93
CA THR A 388 -34.53 -0.64 -6.33
C THR A 388 -34.15 0.43 -5.32
N THR A 389 -35.14 1.18 -4.81
CA THR A 389 -34.94 2.18 -3.75
C THR A 389 -34.40 1.54 -2.47
N LEU A 390 -35.02 0.45 -1.99
CA LEU A 390 -34.56 -0.27 -0.80
C LEU A 390 -33.16 -0.86 -1.00
N SER A 391 -32.89 -1.37 -2.21
CA SER A 391 -31.59 -1.94 -2.59
C SER A 391 -30.48 -0.89 -2.55
N THR A 392 -30.80 0.39 -2.79
CA THR A 392 -29.83 1.50 -2.67
C THR A 392 -29.29 1.60 -1.26
N ILE A 393 -30.14 1.42 -0.24
CA ILE A 393 -29.73 1.43 1.17
C ILE A 393 -28.88 0.19 1.47
N GLY A 394 -29.39 -1.01 1.19
CA GLY A 394 -28.72 -2.26 1.55
C GLY A 394 -27.37 -2.44 0.83
N VAL A 395 -27.38 -2.40 -0.51
CA VAL A 395 -26.16 -2.63 -1.31
C VAL A 395 -25.20 -1.45 -1.18
N GLY A 396 -25.70 -0.21 -1.11
CA GLY A 396 -24.88 0.99 -0.94
C GLY A 396 -24.13 0.99 0.40
N LEU A 397 -24.81 0.70 1.51
CA LEU A 397 -24.15 0.58 2.82
C LEU A 397 -23.15 -0.57 2.87
N LEU A 398 -23.45 -1.70 2.21
CA LEU A 398 -22.53 -2.83 2.13
C LEU A 398 -21.28 -2.51 1.28
N ALA A 399 -21.43 -1.74 0.20
CA ALA A 399 -20.30 -1.23 -0.57
C ALA A 399 -19.41 -0.30 0.27
N VAL A 400 -19.99 0.65 0.98
CA VAL A 400 -19.23 1.54 1.89
C VAL A 400 -18.59 0.77 3.04
N PHE A 401 -19.26 -0.26 3.57
CA PHE A 401 -18.68 -1.18 4.55
C PHE A 401 -17.41 -1.85 4.02
N THR A 402 -17.42 -2.34 2.77
CA THR A 402 -16.22 -2.93 2.18
C THR A 402 -15.07 -1.92 2.07
N SER A 403 -15.34 -0.65 1.77
CA SER A 403 -14.33 0.42 1.80
C SER A 403 -13.74 0.62 3.19
N VAL A 404 -14.56 0.64 4.25
CA VAL A 404 -14.08 0.74 5.64
C VAL A 404 -13.16 -0.43 5.98
N MET A 405 -13.53 -1.64 5.54
CA MET A 405 -12.79 -2.85 5.86
C MET A 405 -11.43 -2.93 5.19
N ILE A 406 -11.24 -2.36 3.99
CA ILE A 406 -9.92 -2.23 3.35
C ILE A 406 -8.92 -1.56 4.30
N TYR A 407 -9.31 -0.43 4.90
CA TYR A 407 -8.42 0.33 5.76
C TYR A 407 -8.28 -0.30 7.15
N HIS A 408 -9.37 -0.83 7.72
CA HIS A 408 -9.33 -1.57 8.98
C HIS A 408 -8.36 -2.76 8.92
N ASP A 409 -8.37 -3.48 7.81
CA ASP A 409 -7.56 -4.68 7.58
C ASP A 409 -6.04 -4.38 7.53
N THR A 410 -5.63 -3.11 7.31
CA THR A 410 -4.22 -2.70 7.40
C THR A 410 -3.66 -2.61 8.82
N ARG A 411 -4.52 -2.65 9.85
CA ARG A 411 -4.15 -2.56 11.28
C ARG A 411 -3.46 -1.25 11.68
N ARG A 412 -3.63 -0.17 10.92
CA ARG A 412 -3.16 1.17 11.31
C ARG A 412 -4.09 1.79 12.35
N SER A 413 -3.55 2.54 13.32
CA SER A 413 -4.30 3.03 14.48
C SER A 413 -5.44 3.97 14.10
N LEU A 414 -5.17 4.95 13.22
CA LEU A 414 -6.15 5.92 12.72
C LEU A 414 -7.24 5.28 11.85
N TRP A 415 -7.01 4.08 11.34
CA TRP A 415 -7.92 3.35 10.46
C TRP A 415 -8.65 2.21 11.18
N ARG A 416 -8.64 2.20 12.53
CA ARG A 416 -9.46 1.27 13.32
C ARG A 416 -10.95 1.42 13.01
N PHE A 417 -11.69 0.31 13.10
CA PHE A 417 -13.06 0.22 12.63
C PHE A 417 -13.98 1.35 13.11
N PRO A 418 -14.05 1.72 14.41
CA PRO A 418 -14.97 2.77 14.86
C PRO A 418 -14.70 4.13 14.21
N LEU A 419 -13.41 4.48 14.02
CA LEU A 419 -13.00 5.76 13.46
C LEU A 419 -13.18 5.77 11.93
N GLY A 420 -12.83 4.67 11.26
CA GLY A 420 -13.06 4.48 9.83
C GLY A 420 -14.56 4.50 9.51
N ALA A 421 -15.37 3.70 10.21
CA ALA A 421 -16.81 3.64 10.03
C ALA A 421 -17.47 5.01 10.24
N ALA A 422 -17.13 5.73 11.32
CA ALA A 422 -17.66 7.07 11.59
C ALA A 422 -17.39 8.06 10.45
N ARG A 423 -16.20 8.01 9.83
CA ARG A 423 -15.85 8.88 8.71
C ARG A 423 -16.60 8.54 7.42
N PHE A 424 -16.61 7.26 7.05
CA PHE A 424 -17.20 6.81 5.78
C PHE A 424 -18.73 6.84 5.81
N PHE A 425 -19.35 6.24 6.83
CA PHE A 425 -20.80 6.32 6.99
C PHE A 425 -21.26 7.73 7.37
N GLY A 426 -20.41 8.52 8.04
CA GLY A 426 -20.68 9.94 8.28
C GLY A 426 -20.80 10.75 6.98
N THR A 427 -19.96 10.47 5.97
CA THR A 427 -20.12 11.05 4.62
C THR A 427 -21.48 10.68 4.03
N VAL A 428 -21.81 9.38 3.99
CA VAL A 428 -23.11 8.91 3.46
C VAL A 428 -24.28 9.58 4.19
N ALA A 429 -24.25 9.62 5.52
CA ALA A 429 -25.29 10.22 6.34
C ALA A 429 -25.43 11.73 6.11
N SER A 430 -24.31 12.45 5.97
CA SER A 430 -24.31 13.90 5.72
C SER A 430 -24.94 14.23 4.36
N PHE A 431 -24.60 13.48 3.32
CA PHE A 431 -25.19 13.66 1.98
C PHE A 431 -26.65 13.20 1.90
N ALA A 432 -27.02 12.11 2.59
CA ALA A 432 -28.42 11.69 2.69
C ALA A 432 -29.28 12.72 3.42
N ALA A 433 -28.78 13.29 4.52
CA ALA A 433 -29.48 14.35 5.25
C ALA A 433 -29.59 15.64 4.43
N LEU A 434 -28.54 16.00 3.68
CA LEU A 434 -28.58 17.15 2.77
C LEU A 434 -29.60 16.94 1.64
N GLY A 435 -29.58 15.77 0.99
CA GLY A 435 -30.53 15.44 -0.07
C GLY A 435 -31.98 15.45 0.43
N HIS A 436 -32.23 14.94 1.63
CA HIS A 436 -33.55 15.06 2.26
C HIS A 436 -33.95 16.52 2.52
N SER A 437 -33.02 17.35 3.01
CA SER A 437 -33.25 18.79 3.23
C SER A 437 -33.48 19.56 1.92
N ILE A 438 -32.98 19.07 0.79
CA ILE A 438 -33.25 19.64 -0.54
C ILE A 438 -34.67 19.31 -1.00
N ILE A 439 -35.10 18.05 -0.86
CA ILE A 439 -36.40 17.57 -1.35
C ILE A 439 -37.55 18.11 -0.49
N ALA A 440 -37.38 18.07 0.84
CA ALA A 440 -38.39 18.49 1.80
C ALA A 440 -37.78 19.45 2.84
N PRO A 441 -37.54 20.72 2.47
CA PRO A 441 -37.00 21.72 3.38
C PRO A 441 -37.90 21.87 4.61
N SER A 442 -37.38 21.50 5.77
CA SER A 442 -38.07 21.59 7.06
C SER A 442 -37.06 21.79 8.17
N LEU A 443 -37.49 22.35 9.30
CA LEU A 443 -36.63 22.53 10.48
C LEU A 443 -36.02 21.20 10.93
N LEU A 444 -36.80 20.11 10.84
CA LEU A 444 -36.33 18.76 11.15
C LEU A 444 -35.24 18.31 10.16
N ALA A 445 -35.45 18.46 8.86
CA ALA A 445 -34.48 18.04 7.84
C ALA A 445 -33.17 18.83 7.95
N THR A 446 -33.23 20.14 8.14
CA THR A 446 -32.06 20.98 8.39
C THR A 446 -31.38 20.61 9.71
N GLY A 447 -32.14 20.35 10.78
CA GLY A 447 -31.60 19.90 12.06
C GLY A 447 -30.89 18.54 11.97
N LEU A 448 -31.42 17.60 11.19
CA LEU A 448 -30.78 16.31 10.91
C LEU A 448 -29.48 16.49 10.12
N PHE A 449 -29.46 17.35 9.11
CA PHE A 449 -28.25 17.67 8.35
C PHE A 449 -27.15 18.27 9.25
N ILE A 450 -27.50 19.29 10.05
CA ILE A 450 -26.56 19.91 11.00
C ILE A 450 -26.03 18.86 11.97
N SER A 451 -26.90 18.02 12.52
CA SER A 451 -26.50 16.96 13.46
C SER A 451 -25.54 15.96 12.82
N ALA A 452 -25.80 15.55 11.57
CA ALA A 452 -24.93 14.63 10.84
C ALA A 452 -23.52 15.21 10.65
N VAL A 453 -23.41 16.48 10.21
CA VAL A 453 -22.12 17.16 10.02
C VAL A 453 -21.39 17.34 11.35
N LEU A 454 -22.07 17.80 12.40
CA LEU A 454 -21.47 18.03 13.72
C LEU A 454 -20.99 16.72 14.38
N LEU A 455 -21.81 15.67 14.34
CA LEU A 455 -21.42 14.35 14.85
C LEU A 455 -20.20 13.81 14.11
N LYS A 456 -20.12 14.03 12.80
CA LYS A 456 -18.96 13.64 12.00
C LYS A 456 -17.68 14.39 12.41
N MET A 457 -17.76 15.61 12.93
CA MET A 457 -16.59 16.41 13.35
C MET A 457 -16.03 15.98 14.72
N VAL A 458 -16.80 15.26 15.54
CA VAL A 458 -16.40 14.85 16.90
C VAL A 458 -15.06 14.10 16.95
N PRO A 459 -14.78 13.10 16.09
CA PRO A 459 -13.52 12.38 16.13
C PRO A 459 -12.30 13.25 15.82
N GLU A 460 -12.44 14.31 15.02
CA GLU A 460 -11.31 15.21 14.71
C GLU A 460 -11.09 16.24 15.79
N LEU A 461 -12.15 16.71 16.44
CA LEU A 461 -12.02 17.51 17.66
C LEU A 461 -11.26 16.74 18.75
N ARG A 462 -11.47 15.42 18.84
CA ARG A 462 -10.68 14.56 19.75
C ARG A 462 -9.21 14.46 19.34
N MET A 463 -8.91 14.40 18.04
CA MET A 463 -7.53 14.40 17.54
C MET A 463 -6.84 15.74 17.79
N LEU A 464 -7.54 16.86 17.62
CA LEU A 464 -7.02 18.19 17.98
C LEU A 464 -6.60 18.28 19.44
N LYS A 465 -7.48 17.83 20.37
CA LYS A 465 -7.15 17.78 21.80
C LYS A 465 -5.94 16.91 22.11
N LEU A 466 -5.75 15.82 21.36
CA LEU A 466 -4.60 14.94 21.52
C LEU A 466 -3.30 15.57 20.99
N ALA A 467 -3.38 16.47 20.00
CA ALA A 467 -2.23 17.18 19.47
C ALA A 467 -1.73 18.29 20.41
N GLU A 468 -2.63 18.90 21.19
CA GLU A 468 -2.34 19.98 22.14
C GLU A 468 -1.66 19.49 23.43
N ASP A 469 -1.72 18.19 23.71
CA ASP A 469 -1.06 17.60 24.88
C ASP A 469 0.46 17.48 24.63
N GLU A 470 1.21 18.48 25.10
CA GLU A 470 2.68 18.55 24.97
C GLU A 470 3.38 17.43 25.76
N ASP A 471 2.79 17.00 26.88
CA ASP A 471 3.31 15.94 27.75
C ASP A 471 2.94 14.53 27.27
N ALA A 472 2.11 14.42 26.22
CA ALA A 472 1.71 13.15 25.67
C ALA A 472 2.93 12.34 25.19
N ARG A 473 3.09 11.15 25.78
CA ARG A 473 4.05 10.15 25.28
C ARG A 473 3.74 9.81 23.83
N TRP A 474 4.81 9.58 23.05
CA TRP A 474 4.67 9.20 21.64
C TRP A 474 3.76 7.98 21.50
N SER A 475 2.80 8.10 20.59
CA SER A 475 1.96 7.02 20.12
C SER A 475 1.54 7.29 18.67
N PRO A 476 1.13 6.26 17.90
CA PRO A 476 0.64 6.45 16.53
C PRO A 476 -0.50 7.47 16.43
N ASP A 477 -1.39 7.52 17.42
CA ASP A 477 -2.52 8.46 17.45
C ASP A 477 -2.04 9.89 17.72
N VAL A 478 -1.12 10.10 18.67
CA VAL A 478 -0.50 11.42 18.95
C VAL A 478 0.29 11.92 17.73
N HIS A 479 1.06 11.05 17.09
CA HIS A 479 1.82 11.41 15.89
C HIS A 479 0.89 11.79 14.73
N SER A 480 -0.19 11.04 14.53
CA SER A 480 -1.23 11.36 13.53
C SER A 480 -1.93 12.69 13.82
N ALA A 481 -2.16 13.00 15.10
CA ALA A 481 -2.74 14.26 15.55
C ALA A 481 -1.79 15.45 15.28
N ARG A 482 -0.50 15.31 15.62
CA ARG A 482 0.55 16.30 15.33
C ARG A 482 0.76 16.52 13.83
N LEU A 483 0.60 15.49 12.99
CA LEU A 483 0.60 15.63 11.53
C LEU A 483 -0.56 16.53 11.04
N GLN A 484 -1.75 16.39 11.64
CA GLN A 484 -2.93 17.18 11.29
C GLN A 484 -2.79 18.65 11.68
N THR A 485 -2.24 18.94 12.87
CA THR A 485 -2.08 20.32 13.36
C THR A 485 -0.83 21.02 12.84
N GLY A 486 0.23 20.27 12.53
CA GLY A 486 1.48 20.79 11.97
C GLY A 486 1.41 20.90 10.44
N PRO A 487 2.08 20.00 9.68
CA PRO A 487 2.18 20.11 8.22
C PRO A 487 0.84 20.21 7.47
N LEU A 488 -0.21 19.56 7.98
CA LEU A 488 -1.54 19.55 7.35
C LEU A 488 -2.51 20.58 7.95
N GLY A 489 -2.04 21.45 8.85
CA GLY A 489 -2.86 22.46 9.54
C GLY A 489 -3.70 23.36 8.62
N PRO A 490 -3.17 23.84 7.48
CA PRO A 490 -3.99 24.60 6.51
C PRO A 490 -5.18 23.82 5.95
N ILE A 491 -4.99 22.54 5.63
CA ILE A 491 -6.04 21.64 5.11
C ILE A 491 -7.10 21.40 6.20
N LEU A 492 -6.65 21.17 7.43
CA LEU A 492 -7.53 21.00 8.58
C LEU A 492 -8.41 22.22 8.80
N ARG A 493 -7.83 23.43 8.83
CA ARG A 493 -8.60 24.68 8.98
C ARG A 493 -9.59 24.88 7.85
N ALA A 494 -9.16 24.72 6.60
CA ALA A 494 -10.02 24.86 5.43
C ALA A 494 -11.23 23.90 5.49
N ARG A 495 -10.98 22.65 5.88
CA ARG A 495 -12.04 21.66 6.10
C ARG A 495 -13.08 22.13 7.13
N PHE A 496 -12.64 22.53 8.33
CA PHE A 496 -13.55 22.97 9.40
C PHE A 496 -14.35 24.19 8.96
N THR A 497 -13.71 25.17 8.32
CA THR A 497 -14.37 26.37 7.79
C THR A 497 -15.43 26.02 6.75
N LEU A 498 -15.12 25.14 5.79
CA LEU A 498 -16.06 24.75 4.74
C LEU A 498 -17.22 23.90 5.28
N ALA A 499 -16.97 23.01 6.25
CA ALA A 499 -18.04 22.22 6.88
C ALA A 499 -19.04 23.12 7.62
N ILE A 500 -18.54 24.10 8.38
CA ILE A 500 -19.36 25.10 9.08
C ILE A 500 -20.10 25.98 8.07
N LEU A 501 -19.42 26.43 7.01
CA LEU A 501 -20.04 27.22 5.94
C LEU A 501 -21.17 26.45 5.24
N ALA A 502 -20.98 25.15 4.97
CA ALA A 502 -22.01 24.30 4.38
C ALA A 502 -23.25 24.21 5.27
N VAL A 503 -23.07 24.11 6.60
CA VAL A 503 -24.17 24.15 7.58
C VAL A 503 -24.94 25.46 7.50
N PHE A 504 -24.25 26.60 7.50
CA PHE A 504 -24.91 27.91 7.40
C PHE A 504 -25.65 28.09 6.07
N VAL A 505 -25.01 27.74 4.96
CA VAL A 505 -25.61 27.87 3.61
C VAL A 505 -26.80 26.95 3.46
N ALA A 506 -26.79 25.75 4.05
CA ALA A 506 -27.92 24.82 3.98
C ALA A 506 -29.18 25.37 4.66
N GLY A 507 -29.03 26.19 5.70
CA GLY A 507 -30.16 26.87 6.35
C GLY A 507 -30.80 27.96 5.49
N ILE A 508 -30.08 28.50 4.51
CA ILE A 508 -30.58 29.51 3.57
C ILE A 508 -31.11 28.83 2.30
N HIS A 509 -30.27 27.99 1.69
CA HIS A 509 -30.58 27.30 0.44
C HIS A 509 -29.81 25.97 0.35
N PRO A 510 -30.44 24.82 0.63
CA PRO A 510 -29.81 23.51 0.70
C PRO A 510 -28.97 23.13 -0.55
N TRP A 511 -29.42 23.51 -1.75
CA TRP A 511 -28.66 23.23 -2.99
C TRP A 511 -27.28 23.90 -3.03
N TYR A 512 -27.13 25.10 -2.47
CA TYR A 512 -25.84 25.81 -2.49
C TYR A 512 -24.85 25.24 -1.47
N ALA A 513 -25.32 24.47 -0.48
CA ALA A 513 -24.46 23.78 0.46
C ALA A 513 -23.77 22.56 -0.16
N LEU A 514 -24.34 21.95 -1.21
CA LEU A 514 -23.81 20.75 -1.85
C LEU A 514 -22.35 20.87 -2.34
N PRO A 515 -21.96 21.87 -3.16
CA PRO A 515 -20.57 22.01 -3.61
C PRO A 515 -19.62 22.31 -2.44
N ILE A 516 -20.06 23.04 -1.43
CA ILE A 516 -19.26 23.40 -0.26
C ILE A 516 -19.00 22.14 0.60
N LEU A 517 -20.04 21.34 0.84
CA LEU A 517 -19.93 20.09 1.57
C LEU A 517 -19.04 19.09 0.82
N LEU A 518 -19.16 19.00 -0.51
CA LEU A 518 -18.25 18.19 -1.33
C LEU A 518 -16.79 18.59 -1.08
N ILE A 519 -16.43 19.87 -1.15
CA ILE A 519 -15.04 20.26 -0.92
C ILE A 519 -14.60 19.96 0.52
N ALA A 520 -15.45 20.23 1.52
CA ALA A 520 -15.14 19.91 2.92
C ALA A 520 -14.86 18.42 3.14
N GLU A 521 -15.68 17.56 2.53
CA GLU A 521 -15.58 16.11 2.59
C GLU A 521 -14.39 15.56 1.82
N LEU A 522 -13.99 16.22 0.73
CA LEU A 522 -12.76 15.90 0.01
C LEU A 522 -11.52 16.15 0.86
N LEU A 523 -11.48 17.28 1.56
CA LEU A 523 -10.38 17.63 2.47
C LEU A 523 -10.34 16.69 3.70
N GLU A 524 -11.50 16.24 4.19
CA GLU A 524 -11.56 15.19 5.22
C GLU A 524 -10.89 13.91 4.74
N ARG A 525 -11.25 13.46 3.53
CA ARG A 525 -10.69 12.26 2.94
C ARG A 525 -9.19 12.41 2.63
N GLN A 526 -8.73 13.60 2.24
CA GLN A 526 -7.30 13.90 2.10
C GLN A 526 -6.58 13.76 3.45
N LEU A 527 -7.09 14.36 4.53
CA LEU A 527 -6.52 14.23 5.87
C LEU A 527 -6.51 12.78 6.34
N TYR A 528 -7.56 12.01 6.04
CA TYR A 528 -7.66 10.58 6.37
C TYR A 528 -6.47 9.76 5.85
N PHE A 529 -5.98 10.07 4.63
CA PHE A 529 -4.82 9.42 4.03
C PHE A 529 -3.50 10.02 4.49
N GLN A 530 -3.37 11.35 4.49
CA GLN A 530 -2.08 12.00 4.72
C GLN A 530 -1.64 12.01 6.18
N SER A 531 -2.57 11.94 7.13
CA SER A 531 -2.27 12.00 8.55
C SER A 531 -2.05 10.66 9.24
N VAL A 532 -2.26 9.53 8.55
CA VAL A 532 -2.08 8.22 9.17
C VAL A 532 -0.59 7.96 9.45
N GLN A 533 -0.26 7.61 10.69
CA GLN A 533 1.06 7.06 10.99
C GLN A 533 1.19 5.68 10.31
N ALA A 534 2.19 5.54 9.44
CA ALA A 534 2.54 4.29 8.79
C ALA A 534 3.61 3.57 9.62
N PRO A 535 3.32 2.38 10.19
CA PRO A 535 4.36 1.54 10.77
C PRO A 535 5.44 1.29 9.72
N LYS A 536 6.71 1.39 10.12
CA LYS A 536 7.84 1.25 9.22
C LYS A 536 9.07 0.81 10.00
N MET A 537 10.02 0.23 9.27
CA MET A 537 11.36 -0.01 9.83
C MET A 537 12.19 1.29 9.82
N PRO A 538 13.16 1.45 10.74
CA PRO A 538 13.98 2.65 10.83
C PRO A 538 14.67 3.01 9.49
N GLY A 539 14.78 4.30 9.19
CA GLY A 539 15.50 4.82 8.01
C GLY A 539 14.65 4.97 6.75
N ASN A 540 13.49 4.30 6.68
CA ASN A 540 12.54 4.49 5.59
C ASN A 540 11.80 5.81 5.79
N PHE A 541 12.32 6.92 5.25
CA PHE A 541 11.78 8.28 5.45
C PHE A 541 10.40 8.54 4.80
N GLY A 542 9.65 7.49 4.45
CA GLY A 542 8.41 7.62 3.69
C GLY A 542 8.69 8.21 2.31
N PRO A 543 7.67 8.72 1.62
CA PRO A 543 7.88 9.34 0.33
C PRO A 543 8.74 10.60 0.44
N LYS A 544 9.92 10.55 -0.20
CA LYS A 544 10.82 11.68 -0.34
C LYS A 544 10.24 12.56 -1.45
N THR A 545 9.72 13.73 -1.08
CA THR A 545 9.14 14.78 -1.93
C THR A 545 7.64 14.69 -2.24
N GLY A 546 6.98 15.86 -2.21
CA GLY A 546 5.55 16.04 -2.38
C GLY A 546 5.03 15.47 -3.69
N HIS A 547 3.94 14.73 -3.59
CA HIS A 547 3.08 14.33 -4.70
C HIS A 547 1.65 14.76 -4.39
#